data_AF-A0A0U2VMZ1-F1
#
_entry.id   AF-A0A0U2VMZ1-F1
#
_cell.length_a   1.000
_cell.length_b   1.000
_cell.length_c   1.000
_cell.angle_alpha   90.00
_cell.angle_beta   90.00
_cell.angle_gamma   90.00
#
_symmetry.space_group_name_H-M   'P 1'
#
loop_
_entity.id
_entity.type
_entity.pdbx_description
1 polymer ?
#
loop_
_entity_poly.entity_id
_entity_poly.type
_entity_poly.pdbx_seq_one_letter_code
_entity_poly.pdbx_strand_id
1 'polypeptide(L)'
;MTYREHKGKLVPTYSSNNANYNTNPLDKKTAKDYFEALYEKSLKPSSYYNICFLGWVNPKTFQPIEEVEELNKGMDYQFEKNKLYAHLGDKLVKELKEYKCFIAGGTITSLFCNREINDIDVYFRDEESLIQFIEDSWSSGWVITNTKKATLVKFQGKDVQLIHFDYFKNAQEIFDTFDFTVCMGAFDFADEKFYLHNDFLKHNSQRILIFNKNTSYPIVSLLRVQKYKDKGYTISKPEMLRIVMTCMKLNITTLSELKEQIGGMYGVNYDRLFEGESEDFSLENAIDKIENLSLDDDYFKAPEFMEFEDAEEIIDEIRKQPIKFFKINDVYYRIRTNGTIKKSNNKPKNGIEIDAGNKLSNMKLYKFVKNENNTYRSYYDSKFEYKIGEIAIPQNRSYGTPLLYFNELKEINESPFNSRKDKALLEVEFEVDDFYSKDGSQITLKKCKVIREVPKEEYQQYLDDEQEDDDPFA
;
A
#
# COMPACT_ATOMS: atom_id res chain seq x y z
N MET A 1 -46.38 -7.62 20.11
CA MET A 1 -47.30 -6.55 20.55
C MET A 1 -48.72 -7.01 20.25
N THR A 2 -49.59 -7.12 21.25
CA THR A 2 -51.02 -7.38 21.04
C THR A 2 -51.80 -6.15 21.48
N TYR A 3 -52.80 -5.78 20.69
CA TYR A 3 -53.67 -4.63 20.93
C TYR A 3 -55.04 -5.10 21.38
N ARG A 4 -55.65 -4.38 22.33
CA ARG A 4 -57.09 -4.48 22.62
C ARG A 4 -57.76 -3.15 22.37
N GLU A 5 -58.96 -3.22 21.83
CA GLU A 5 -59.77 -2.05 21.52
C GLU A 5 -60.57 -1.63 22.77
N HIS A 6 -60.39 -0.39 23.20
CA HIS A 6 -61.19 0.19 24.27
C HIS A 6 -61.68 1.56 23.83
N LYS A 7 -63.02 1.72 23.72
CA LYS A 7 -63.68 2.94 23.22
C LYS A 7 -63.15 3.43 21.85
N GLY A 8 -62.94 2.50 20.91
CA GLY A 8 -62.59 2.82 19.51
C GLY A 8 -61.15 3.29 19.28
N LYS A 9 -60.23 3.05 20.21
CA LYS A 9 -58.78 3.22 20.00
C LYS A 9 -58.04 1.95 20.41
N LEU A 10 -57.07 1.54 19.59
CA LEU A 10 -56.16 0.43 19.87
C LEU A 10 -55.11 0.88 20.88
N VAL A 11 -55.08 0.24 22.05
CA VAL A 11 -54.09 0.53 23.10
C VAL A 11 -53.22 -0.72 23.32
N PRO A 12 -51.88 -0.61 23.30
CA PRO A 12 -50.99 -1.74 23.56
C PRO A 12 -50.99 -2.09 25.06
N THR A 13 -51.14 -3.37 25.39
CA THR A 13 -51.02 -3.87 26.77
C THR A 13 -49.71 -4.61 26.97
N TYR A 14 -48.93 -4.23 27.98
CA TYR A 14 -47.73 -4.95 28.43
C TYR A 14 -48.05 -5.79 29.67
N SER A 15 -47.66 -7.07 29.68
CA SER A 15 -47.69 -7.88 30.90
C SER A 15 -46.59 -7.40 31.84
N SER A 16 -46.99 -6.75 32.93
CA SER A 16 -46.08 -6.26 33.96
C SER A 16 -45.54 -7.42 34.79
N ASN A 17 -44.27 -7.75 34.64
CA ASN A 17 -43.46 -8.39 35.66
C ASN A 17 -42.01 -7.94 35.50
N ASN A 18 -41.75 -6.72 36.00
CA ASN A 18 -40.52 -6.33 36.69
C ASN A 18 -40.60 -4.83 36.98
N ALA A 19 -41.00 -4.53 38.21
CA ALA A 19 -40.96 -3.20 38.78
C ALA A 19 -39.49 -2.86 39.08
N ASN A 20 -38.89 -2.03 38.22
CA ASN A 20 -38.03 -0.90 38.55
C ASN A 20 -37.25 -0.47 37.29
N TYR A 21 -37.31 0.84 37.00
CA TYR A 21 -36.60 1.56 35.93
C TYR A 21 -37.13 1.44 34.50
N ASN A 22 -38.17 2.23 34.19
CA ASN A 22 -38.42 2.65 32.81
C ASN A 22 -39.27 3.93 32.77
N THR A 23 -38.66 5.12 32.86
CA THR A 23 -39.34 6.33 32.40
C THR A 23 -39.29 6.34 30.88
N ASN A 24 -40.45 6.28 30.23
CA ASN A 24 -40.55 6.44 28.78
C ASN A 24 -40.05 7.85 28.43
N PRO A 25 -39.13 8.02 27.45
CA PRO A 25 -38.68 9.35 27.03
C PRO A 25 -39.85 10.26 26.69
N LEU A 26 -40.93 9.71 26.13
CA LEU A 26 -42.15 10.45 25.75
C LEU A 26 -42.91 11.09 26.93
N ASP A 27 -42.59 10.74 28.18
CA ASP A 27 -43.24 11.32 29.36
C ASP A 27 -42.54 12.61 29.86
N LYS A 28 -41.51 13.09 29.16
CA LYS A 28 -40.72 14.27 29.55
C LYS A 28 -41.42 15.57 29.12
N LYS A 29 -41.50 16.53 30.06
CA LYS A 29 -42.26 17.78 29.90
C LYS A 29 -41.56 18.85 29.06
N THR A 30 -40.26 18.75 28.89
CA THR A 30 -39.47 19.68 28.07
C THR A 30 -38.68 18.92 27.02
N ALA A 31 -38.41 19.58 25.90
CA ALA A 31 -37.59 19.01 24.83
C ALA A 31 -36.19 18.61 25.36
N LYS A 32 -35.58 19.44 26.21
CA LYS A 32 -34.28 19.16 26.82
C LYS A 32 -34.29 17.84 27.60
N ASP A 33 -35.26 17.65 28.49
CA ASP A 33 -35.36 16.45 29.33
C ASP A 33 -35.68 15.19 28.51
N TYR A 34 -36.40 15.33 27.40
CA TYR A 34 -36.67 14.27 26.42
C TYR A 34 -35.36 13.80 25.76
N PHE A 35 -34.52 14.75 25.34
CA PHE A 35 -33.29 14.46 24.60
C PHE A 35 -32.15 13.96 25.50
N GLU A 36 -32.00 14.47 26.73
CA GLU A 36 -31.04 13.92 27.70
C GLU A 36 -31.35 12.44 28.01
N ALA A 37 -32.63 12.09 28.15
CA ALA A 37 -33.06 10.72 28.38
C ALA A 37 -32.83 9.77 27.18
N LEU A 38 -32.83 10.30 25.94
CA LEU A 38 -32.49 9.53 24.75
C LEU A 38 -30.98 9.31 24.63
N TYR A 39 -30.17 10.32 24.92
CA TYR A 39 -28.71 10.24 24.92
C TYR A 39 -28.19 9.24 25.96
N GLU A 40 -28.72 9.28 27.19
CA GLU A 40 -28.37 8.28 28.21
C GLU A 40 -28.76 6.85 27.82
N LYS A 41 -29.80 6.68 26.99
CA LYS A 41 -30.21 5.37 26.48
C LYS A 41 -29.32 4.87 25.34
N SER A 42 -28.84 5.76 24.45
CA SER A 42 -27.93 5.37 23.36
C SER A 42 -26.55 4.95 23.84
N LEU A 43 -26.13 5.38 25.04
CA LEU A 43 -24.84 5.03 25.63
C LEU A 43 -24.82 3.62 26.30
N LYS A 44 -25.95 2.90 26.33
CA LYS A 44 -26.01 1.57 26.96
C LYS A 44 -25.74 0.45 25.95
N PRO A 45 -24.79 -0.47 26.21
CA PRO A 45 -24.31 -1.47 25.24
C PRO A 45 -25.31 -2.56 24.82
N SER A 46 -26.58 -2.49 25.23
CA SER A 46 -27.54 -3.59 25.08
C SER A 46 -28.82 -3.26 24.31
N SER A 47 -28.89 -2.16 23.55
CA SER A 47 -30.09 -1.86 22.76
C SER A 47 -29.93 -2.27 21.30
N TYR A 48 -30.82 -3.16 20.86
CA TYR A 48 -31.15 -3.53 19.47
C TYR A 48 -31.59 -2.36 18.56
N TYR A 49 -31.24 -1.13 18.91
CA TYR A 49 -31.63 0.09 18.21
C TYR A 49 -30.38 0.85 17.76
N ASN A 50 -30.00 0.67 16.50
CA ASN A 50 -29.10 1.58 15.79
C ASN A 50 -29.82 2.93 15.62
N ILE A 51 -29.79 3.78 16.63
CA ILE A 51 -30.26 5.16 16.52
C ILE A 51 -29.10 6.01 16.03
N CYS A 52 -29.03 6.24 14.72
CA CYS A 52 -28.14 7.24 14.14
C CYS A 52 -28.83 8.61 14.17
N PHE A 53 -28.24 9.58 14.88
CA PHE A 53 -28.68 10.98 14.81
C PHE A 53 -28.12 11.61 13.52
N LEU A 54 -28.98 11.91 12.54
CA LEU A 54 -28.61 12.46 11.22
C LEU A 54 -28.37 13.98 11.21
N GLY A 55 -28.00 14.56 12.35
CA GLY A 55 -27.63 15.99 12.49
C GLY A 55 -28.72 16.86 13.11
N TRP A 56 -28.29 18.03 13.61
CA TRP A 56 -29.16 18.98 14.31
C TRP A 56 -29.61 20.09 13.37
N VAL A 57 -30.91 20.36 13.37
CA VAL A 57 -31.50 21.50 12.65
C VAL A 57 -32.21 22.40 13.64
N ASN A 58 -32.07 23.70 13.45
CA ASN A 58 -32.87 24.67 14.19
C ASN A 58 -34.36 24.45 13.83
N PRO A 59 -35.24 24.13 14.80
CA PRO A 59 -36.61 23.73 14.51
C PRO A 59 -37.50 24.87 13.98
N LYS A 60 -37.03 26.12 14.02
CA LYS A 60 -37.73 27.28 13.46
C LYS A 60 -37.29 27.60 12.02
N THR A 61 -36.03 27.36 11.69
CA THR A 61 -35.46 27.73 10.38
C THR A 61 -35.16 26.53 9.49
N PHE A 62 -35.19 25.32 10.04
CA PHE A 62 -34.75 24.06 9.41
C PHE A 62 -33.30 24.10 8.87
N GLN A 63 -32.51 25.07 9.30
CA GLN A 63 -31.09 25.16 8.95
C GLN A 63 -30.22 24.39 9.94
N PRO A 64 -29.07 23.83 9.51
CA PRO A 64 -28.07 23.27 10.40
C PRO A 64 -27.67 24.29 11.46
N ILE A 65 -27.49 23.84 12.71
CA ILE A 65 -26.96 24.70 13.78
C ILE A 65 -25.46 24.88 13.53
N GLU A 66 -24.92 26.10 13.63
CA GLU A 66 -23.48 26.40 13.37
C GLU A 66 -22.53 25.52 14.20
N GLU A 67 -22.92 25.12 15.43
CA GLU A 67 -22.17 24.18 16.27
C GLU A 67 -22.06 22.75 15.66
N VAL A 68 -22.98 22.35 14.77
CA VAL A 68 -22.90 21.07 14.03
C VAL A 68 -21.87 21.14 12.91
N GLU A 69 -21.66 22.30 12.30
CA GLU A 69 -20.56 22.50 11.35
C GLU A 69 -19.20 22.40 12.05
N GLU A 70 -19.09 22.83 13.32
CA GLU A 70 -17.90 22.61 14.14
C GLU A 70 -17.75 21.16 14.65
N LEU A 71 -18.84 20.45 14.96
CA LEU A 71 -18.79 19.01 15.29
C LEU A 71 -18.49 18.12 14.07
N ASN A 72 -18.86 18.55 12.86
CA ASN A 72 -18.48 17.88 11.62
C ASN A 72 -17.02 18.15 11.20
N LYS A 73 -16.32 19.10 11.85
CA LYS A 73 -14.86 19.23 11.74
C LYS A 73 -14.20 18.09 12.53
N GLY A 74 -14.25 16.91 11.93
CA GLY A 74 -13.74 15.68 12.49
C GLY A 74 -14.84 14.66 12.71
N MET A 75 -15.52 14.23 11.64
CA MET A 75 -16.08 12.89 11.67
C MET A 75 -14.90 11.94 11.95
N ASP A 76 -14.87 11.42 13.17
CA ASP A 76 -13.85 10.48 13.58
C ASP A 76 -14.12 9.13 12.92
N TYR A 77 -13.49 8.90 11.77
CA TYR A 77 -13.55 7.65 11.01
C TYR A 77 -12.71 6.54 11.67
N GLN A 78 -12.59 6.55 13.00
CA GLN A 78 -11.81 5.57 13.75
C GLN A 78 -12.33 4.15 13.53
N PHE A 79 -13.66 3.98 13.39
CA PHE A 79 -14.24 2.67 13.09
C PHE A 79 -13.79 2.16 11.72
N GLU A 80 -13.87 2.99 10.67
CA GLU A 80 -13.42 2.64 9.33
C GLU A 80 -11.91 2.39 9.29
N LYS A 81 -11.13 3.19 10.02
CA LYS A 81 -9.68 2.98 10.17
C LYS A 81 -9.37 1.62 10.80
N ASN A 82 -10.01 1.29 11.91
CA ASN A 82 -9.83 0.00 12.59
C ASN A 82 -10.22 -1.17 11.68
N LYS A 83 -11.32 -1.03 10.94
CA LYS A 83 -11.78 -2.04 9.97
C LYS A 83 -10.79 -2.21 8.82
N LEU A 84 -10.22 -1.11 8.31
CA LEU A 84 -9.18 -1.14 7.29
C LEU A 84 -7.92 -1.85 7.82
N TYR A 85 -7.48 -1.51 9.03
CA TYR A 85 -6.27 -2.09 9.63
C TYR A 85 -6.42 -3.58 9.86
N ALA A 86 -7.56 -4.01 10.41
CA ALA A 86 -7.87 -5.43 10.58
C ALA A 86 -7.90 -6.18 9.24
N HIS A 87 -8.38 -5.55 8.16
CA HIS A 87 -8.37 -6.15 6.83
C HIS A 87 -6.95 -6.27 6.25
N LEU A 88 -6.10 -5.26 6.42
CA LEU A 88 -4.73 -5.26 5.90
C LEU A 88 -3.82 -6.21 6.68
N GLY A 89 -3.92 -6.20 8.00
CA GLY A 89 -3.02 -6.90 8.92
C GLY A 89 -1.76 -6.08 9.25
N ASP A 90 -1.18 -6.34 10.41
CA ASP A 90 -0.18 -5.46 11.03
C ASP A 90 1.07 -5.26 10.17
N LYS A 91 1.56 -6.32 9.52
CA LYS A 91 2.75 -6.24 8.65
C LYS A 91 2.52 -5.29 7.47
N LEU A 92 1.41 -5.46 6.74
CA LEU A 92 1.10 -4.60 5.59
C LEU A 92 0.82 -3.17 6.04
N VAL A 93 0.14 -2.97 7.18
CA VAL A 93 -0.04 -1.63 7.75
C VAL A 93 1.29 -0.96 8.05
N LYS A 94 2.24 -1.69 8.66
CA LYS A 94 3.58 -1.18 8.98
C LYS A 94 4.32 -0.74 7.70
N GLU A 95 4.37 -1.59 6.69
CA GLU A 95 5.02 -1.27 5.41
C GLU A 95 4.34 -0.06 4.75
N LEU A 96 3.00 -0.04 4.65
CA LEU A 96 2.28 1.10 4.06
C LEU A 96 2.50 2.43 4.81
N LYS A 97 2.67 2.39 6.15
CA LYS A 97 3.07 3.54 6.97
C LYS A 97 4.48 4.00 6.66
N GLU A 98 5.43 3.07 6.60
CA GLU A 98 6.84 3.36 6.34
C GLU A 98 7.02 4.12 5.01
N TYR A 99 6.39 3.64 3.94
CA TYR A 99 6.47 4.28 2.62
C TYR A 99 5.38 5.33 2.37
N LYS A 100 4.59 5.67 3.40
CA LYS A 100 3.60 6.77 3.35
C LYS A 100 2.63 6.64 2.17
N CYS A 101 2.20 5.41 1.90
CA CYS A 101 1.35 5.06 0.77
C CYS A 101 -0.07 5.62 0.93
N PHE A 102 -0.87 5.53 -0.14
CA PHE A 102 -2.32 5.68 -0.07
C PHE A 102 -3.01 4.38 -0.41
N ILE A 103 -4.16 4.15 0.21
CA ILE A 103 -5.18 3.22 -0.32
C ILE A 103 -6.33 4.05 -0.84
N ALA A 104 -6.77 3.82 -2.08
CA ALA A 104 -7.84 4.62 -2.68
C ALA A 104 -8.83 3.79 -3.50
N GLY A 105 -9.87 4.44 -4.01
CA GLY A 105 -10.73 3.86 -5.04
C GLY A 105 -11.75 2.86 -4.51
N GLY A 106 -11.79 1.69 -5.15
CA GLY A 106 -12.77 0.64 -4.86
C GLY A 106 -12.67 0.13 -3.43
N THR A 107 -11.45 0.04 -2.89
CA THR A 107 -11.16 -0.36 -1.51
C THR A 107 -11.91 0.51 -0.51
N ILE A 108 -11.75 1.84 -0.61
CA ILE A 108 -12.39 2.81 0.28
C ILE A 108 -13.91 2.83 0.06
N THR A 109 -14.34 2.71 -1.19
CA THR A 109 -15.77 2.59 -1.51
C THR A 109 -16.43 1.39 -0.82
N SER A 110 -15.79 0.22 -0.89
CA SER A 110 -16.27 -1.00 -0.23
C SER A 110 -16.27 -0.86 1.28
N LEU A 111 -15.22 -0.27 1.86
CA LEU A 111 -15.08 -0.01 3.29
C LEU A 111 -16.28 0.79 3.83
N PHE A 112 -16.54 1.96 3.25
CA PHE A 112 -17.60 2.88 3.66
C PHE A 112 -19.01 2.41 3.29
N CYS A 113 -19.15 1.57 2.25
CA CYS A 113 -20.44 0.98 1.86
C CYS A 113 -20.75 -0.34 2.59
N ASN A 114 -19.90 -0.77 3.53
CA ASN A 114 -19.96 -2.07 4.19
C ASN A 114 -20.11 -3.25 3.21
N ARG A 115 -19.30 -3.23 2.15
CA ARG A 115 -19.17 -4.32 1.17
C ARG A 115 -17.85 -5.05 1.40
N GLU A 116 -17.74 -6.24 0.84
CA GLU A 116 -16.48 -6.98 0.79
C GLU A 116 -15.42 -6.17 0.02
N ILE A 117 -14.20 -6.16 0.57
CA ILE A 117 -13.02 -5.58 -0.06
C ILE A 117 -12.35 -6.72 -0.82
N ASN A 118 -12.33 -6.61 -2.16
CA ASN A 118 -11.80 -7.67 -3.03
C ASN A 118 -10.34 -7.42 -3.39
N ASP A 119 -10.04 -6.23 -3.89
CA ASP A 119 -8.71 -5.83 -4.35
C ASP A 119 -8.22 -4.66 -3.47
N ILE A 120 -6.93 -4.65 -3.12
CA ILE A 120 -6.30 -3.56 -2.36
C ILE A 120 -5.48 -2.70 -3.33
N ASP A 121 -6.04 -1.56 -3.75
CA ASP A 121 -5.36 -0.60 -4.63
C ASP A 121 -4.43 0.32 -3.82
N VAL A 122 -3.11 0.17 -4.00
CA VAL A 122 -2.07 0.95 -3.30
C VAL A 122 -1.41 1.94 -4.25
N TYR A 123 -1.35 3.21 -3.85
CA TYR A 123 -0.75 4.31 -4.60
C TYR A 123 0.46 4.87 -3.87
N PHE A 124 1.45 5.32 -4.64
CA PHE A 124 2.74 5.80 -4.12
C PHE A 124 2.97 7.28 -4.44
N ARG A 125 3.78 7.94 -3.61
CA ARG A 125 4.12 9.36 -3.75
C ARG A 125 5.21 9.63 -4.78
N ASP A 126 6.03 8.62 -5.05
CA ASP A 126 7.12 8.65 -6.00
C ASP A 126 7.57 7.23 -6.32
N GLU A 127 8.32 7.13 -7.43
CA GLU A 127 8.91 5.87 -7.91
C GLU A 127 9.81 5.22 -6.88
N GLU A 128 10.66 5.99 -6.20
CA GLU A 128 11.63 5.44 -5.25
C GLU A 128 10.94 4.77 -4.06
N SER A 129 9.83 5.34 -3.55
CA SER A 129 9.03 4.71 -2.49
C SER A 129 8.40 3.39 -2.94
N LEU A 130 7.92 3.30 -4.19
CA LEU A 130 7.39 2.05 -4.76
C LEU A 130 8.49 0.98 -4.89
N ILE A 131 9.63 1.36 -5.47
CA ILE A 131 10.74 0.42 -5.65
C ILE A 131 11.26 -0.07 -4.31
N GLN A 132 11.41 0.82 -3.33
CA GLN A 132 11.85 0.44 -2.00
C GLN A 132 10.82 -0.46 -1.28
N PHE A 133 9.52 -0.17 -1.41
CA PHE A 133 8.47 -1.06 -0.92
C PHE A 133 8.60 -2.47 -1.51
N ILE A 134 8.84 -2.60 -2.82
CA ILE A 134 9.05 -3.91 -3.45
C ILE A 134 10.34 -4.56 -2.93
N GLU A 135 11.45 -3.82 -2.84
CA GLU A 135 12.75 -4.35 -2.38
C GLU A 135 12.67 -4.93 -0.95
N ASP A 136 11.96 -4.26 -0.05
CA ASP A 136 11.91 -4.59 1.37
C ASP A 136 10.78 -5.57 1.72
N SER A 137 9.65 -5.50 1.00
CA SER A 137 8.46 -6.31 1.28
C SER A 137 8.51 -7.70 0.59
N TRP A 138 9.35 -7.85 -0.43
CA TRP A 138 9.49 -9.08 -1.19
C TRP A 138 10.18 -10.20 -0.39
N SER A 139 9.37 -11.11 0.14
CA SER A 139 9.87 -12.24 0.96
C SER A 139 9.73 -13.60 0.26
N SER A 140 8.76 -13.73 -0.66
CA SER A 140 8.60 -14.84 -1.62
C SER A 140 7.35 -14.51 -2.45
N GLY A 141 7.51 -13.71 -3.51
CA GLY A 141 6.39 -13.10 -4.21
C GLY A 141 5.94 -13.90 -5.43
N TRP A 142 4.69 -14.32 -5.42
CA TRP A 142 3.97 -14.63 -6.65
C TRP A 142 3.46 -13.30 -7.19
N VAL A 143 4.00 -12.83 -8.32
CA VAL A 143 3.30 -11.83 -9.11
C VAL A 143 2.18 -12.55 -9.82
N ILE A 144 0.99 -11.96 -9.76
CA ILE A 144 -0.18 -12.52 -10.41
C ILE A 144 -0.29 -11.92 -11.81
N THR A 145 -0.05 -10.61 -11.95
CA THR A 145 -0.08 -9.92 -13.24
C THR A 145 0.77 -8.65 -13.17
N ASN A 146 1.54 -8.37 -14.22
CA ASN A 146 2.22 -7.09 -14.39
C ASN A 146 1.68 -6.37 -15.62
N THR A 147 1.32 -5.10 -15.48
CA THR A 147 0.89 -4.24 -16.60
C THR A 147 1.65 -2.93 -16.53
N LYS A 148 1.64 -2.13 -17.61
CA LYS A 148 2.24 -0.78 -17.56
C LYS A 148 1.65 0.14 -16.47
N LYS A 149 0.45 -0.16 -15.97
CA LYS A 149 -0.27 0.70 -15.01
C LYS A 149 -0.17 0.22 -13.57
N ALA A 150 -0.10 -1.08 -13.38
CA ALA A 150 -0.17 -1.70 -12.08
C ALA A 150 0.41 -3.12 -12.09
N THR A 151 0.96 -3.50 -10.95
CA THR A 151 1.46 -4.84 -10.66
C THR A 151 0.63 -5.44 -9.54
N LEU A 152 0.03 -6.60 -9.78
CA LEU A 152 -0.70 -7.37 -8.78
C LEU A 152 0.26 -8.34 -8.10
N VAL A 153 0.47 -8.14 -6.80
CA VAL A 153 1.35 -8.97 -5.97
C VAL A 153 0.54 -9.66 -4.89
N LYS A 154 0.91 -10.90 -4.56
CA LYS A 154 0.34 -11.59 -3.41
C LYS A 154 1.13 -11.27 -2.15
N PHE A 155 0.56 -10.45 -1.28
CA PHE A 155 1.15 -10.11 0.02
C PHE A 155 0.40 -10.84 1.15
N GLN A 156 1.07 -11.79 1.81
CA GLN A 156 0.49 -12.60 2.91
C GLN A 156 -0.88 -13.22 2.56
N GLY A 157 -1.03 -13.71 1.33
CA GLY A 157 -2.27 -14.31 0.85
C GLY A 157 -3.36 -13.32 0.40
N LYS A 158 -3.08 -12.01 0.41
CA LYS A 158 -3.95 -10.97 -0.12
C LYS A 158 -3.44 -10.46 -1.46
N ASP A 159 -4.37 -10.14 -2.34
CA ASP A 159 -4.08 -9.59 -3.65
C ASP A 159 -3.97 -8.06 -3.52
N VAL A 160 -2.74 -7.56 -3.61
CA VAL A 160 -2.39 -6.15 -3.46
C VAL A 160 -1.96 -5.62 -4.82
N GLN A 161 -2.65 -4.59 -5.30
CA GLN A 161 -2.39 -3.96 -6.57
C GLN A 161 -1.54 -2.71 -6.37
N LEU A 162 -0.27 -2.77 -6.78
CA LEU A 162 0.67 -1.66 -6.75
C LEU A 162 0.45 -0.79 -7.98
N ILE A 163 -0.13 0.39 -7.79
CA ILE A 163 -0.45 1.32 -8.89
C ILE A 163 0.79 2.17 -9.21
N HIS A 164 1.26 2.11 -10.46
CA HIS A 164 2.50 2.75 -10.91
C HIS A 164 2.41 3.42 -12.29
N PHE A 165 1.19 3.70 -12.79
CA PHE A 165 1.04 4.54 -13.99
C PHE A 165 1.52 5.96 -13.74
N ASP A 166 1.28 6.49 -12.53
CA ASP A 166 1.70 7.80 -12.06
C ASP A 166 1.89 7.80 -10.53
N TYR A 167 2.41 8.89 -9.99
CA TYR A 167 2.72 9.07 -8.57
C TYR A 167 2.08 10.34 -8.01
N PHE A 168 1.54 10.26 -6.80
CA PHE A 168 0.61 11.27 -6.29
C PHE A 168 1.07 11.85 -4.97
N LYS A 169 1.16 13.18 -4.86
CA LYS A 169 1.57 13.86 -3.63
C LYS A 169 0.44 14.00 -2.62
N ASN A 170 -0.81 13.92 -3.04
CA ASN A 170 -1.97 14.05 -2.18
C ASN A 170 -3.19 13.32 -2.78
N ALA A 171 -4.22 13.11 -1.96
CA ALA A 171 -5.45 12.42 -2.37
C ALA A 171 -6.21 13.14 -3.51
N GLN A 172 -6.12 14.46 -3.61
CA GLN A 172 -6.81 15.21 -4.66
C GLN A 172 -6.24 14.87 -6.05
N GLU A 173 -4.93 14.76 -6.19
CA GLU A 173 -4.30 14.34 -7.45
C GLU A 173 -4.75 12.93 -7.86
N ILE A 174 -4.96 12.02 -6.90
CA ILE A 174 -5.56 10.70 -7.16
C ILE A 174 -7.00 10.86 -7.67
N PHE A 175 -7.83 11.67 -7.00
CA PHE A 175 -9.22 11.88 -7.38
C PHE A 175 -9.38 12.46 -8.78
N ASP A 176 -8.47 13.35 -9.18
CA ASP A 176 -8.50 13.95 -10.50
C ASP A 176 -8.35 12.90 -11.61
N THR A 177 -7.70 11.77 -11.34
CA THR A 177 -7.58 10.65 -12.29
C THR A 177 -8.78 9.70 -12.31
N PHE A 178 -9.59 9.68 -11.26
CA PHE A 178 -10.69 8.71 -11.10
C PHE A 178 -11.88 9.02 -12.00
N ASP A 179 -12.63 7.97 -12.34
CA ASP A 179 -13.76 7.98 -13.27
C ASP A 179 -15.03 8.59 -12.65
N PHE A 180 -15.37 8.18 -11.43
CA PHE A 180 -16.60 8.56 -10.75
C PHE A 180 -16.32 9.03 -9.33
N THR A 181 -17.10 10.03 -8.90
CA THR A 181 -17.10 10.55 -7.51
C THR A 181 -17.26 9.47 -6.45
N VAL A 182 -17.97 8.38 -6.75
CA VAL A 182 -18.17 7.24 -5.83
C VAL A 182 -16.89 6.46 -5.53
N CYS A 183 -15.85 6.64 -6.35
CA CYS A 183 -14.52 6.06 -6.16
C CYS A 183 -13.57 7.03 -5.43
N MET A 184 -13.93 8.30 -5.27
CA MET A 184 -13.03 9.37 -4.77
C MET A 184 -12.96 9.38 -3.24
N GLY A 185 -12.46 8.28 -2.69
CA GLY A 185 -12.05 8.16 -1.31
C GLY A 185 -10.64 7.60 -1.26
N ALA A 186 -9.83 8.12 -0.33
CA ALA A 186 -8.47 7.67 -0.06
C ALA A 186 -8.21 7.65 1.45
N PHE A 187 -7.36 6.74 1.88
CA PHE A 187 -6.74 6.74 3.19
C PHE A 187 -5.24 6.99 3.00
N ASP A 188 -4.71 8.00 3.70
CA ASP A 188 -3.30 8.38 3.64
C ASP A 188 -2.56 7.82 4.87
N PHE A 189 -1.55 6.98 4.65
CA PHE A 189 -0.77 6.41 5.75
C PHE A 189 0.28 7.38 6.33
N ALA A 190 0.52 8.54 5.69
CA ALA A 190 1.43 9.55 6.21
C ALA A 190 0.86 10.31 7.41
N ASP A 191 -0.44 10.61 7.39
CA ASP A 191 -1.13 11.33 8.46
C ASP A 191 -2.29 10.53 9.08
N GLU A 192 -2.51 9.30 8.59
CA GLU A 192 -3.51 8.34 9.02
C GLU A 192 -4.96 8.86 8.93
N LYS A 193 -5.27 9.64 7.88
CA LYS A 193 -6.60 10.23 7.66
C LYS A 193 -7.28 9.74 6.40
N PHE A 194 -8.62 9.76 6.44
CA PHE A 194 -9.44 9.62 5.26
C PHE A 194 -9.64 10.97 4.57
N TYR A 195 -9.40 10.97 3.27
CA TYR A 195 -9.73 12.04 2.35
C TYR A 195 -10.89 11.56 1.49
N LEU A 196 -12.00 12.28 1.49
CA LEU A 196 -13.19 11.93 0.71
C LEU A 196 -13.58 13.14 -0.13
N HIS A 197 -13.98 12.92 -1.38
CA HIS A 197 -14.65 13.96 -2.14
C HIS A 197 -15.94 14.39 -1.42
N ASN A 198 -16.30 15.68 -1.46
CA ASN A 198 -17.44 16.23 -0.71
C ASN A 198 -18.76 15.47 -0.96
N ASP A 199 -19.00 15.03 -2.19
CA ASP A 199 -20.18 14.24 -2.56
C ASP A 199 -19.97 12.71 -2.51
N PHE A 200 -18.80 12.21 -2.07
CA PHE A 200 -18.48 10.77 -2.06
C PHE A 200 -19.54 9.96 -1.30
N LEU A 201 -19.83 10.33 -0.06
CA LEU A 201 -20.80 9.62 0.79
C LEU A 201 -22.23 9.74 0.23
N LYS A 202 -22.60 10.93 -0.24
CA LYS A 202 -23.90 11.20 -0.85
C LYS A 202 -24.14 10.33 -2.07
N HIS A 203 -23.22 10.34 -3.03
CA HIS A 203 -23.36 9.58 -4.27
C HIS A 203 -23.33 8.07 -4.03
N ASN A 204 -22.52 7.60 -3.08
CA ASN A 204 -22.53 6.18 -2.67
C ASN A 204 -23.85 5.78 -2.00
N SER A 205 -24.41 6.60 -1.10
CA SER A 205 -25.68 6.33 -0.44
C SER A 205 -26.86 6.27 -1.42
N GLN A 206 -26.84 7.12 -2.43
CA GLN A 206 -27.88 7.21 -3.46
C GLN A 206 -27.67 6.22 -4.61
N ARG A 207 -26.53 5.52 -4.64
CA ARG A 207 -26.12 4.65 -5.74
C ARG A 207 -26.21 5.34 -7.10
N ILE A 208 -25.66 6.56 -7.18
CA ILE A 208 -25.59 7.33 -8.43
C ILE A 208 -24.15 7.51 -8.89
N LEU A 209 -23.91 7.37 -10.18
CA LEU A 209 -22.63 7.66 -10.81
C LEU A 209 -22.63 9.10 -11.32
N ILE A 210 -21.75 9.91 -10.74
CA ILE A 210 -21.40 11.24 -11.27
C ILE A 210 -19.98 11.16 -11.79
N PHE A 211 -19.84 11.39 -13.09
CA PHE A 211 -18.63 11.27 -13.87
C PHE A 211 -17.68 12.45 -13.61
N ASN A 212 -16.40 12.13 -13.52
CA ASN A 212 -15.32 13.09 -13.47
C ASN A 212 -14.72 13.25 -14.87
N LYS A 213 -14.83 14.45 -15.43
CA LYS A 213 -14.31 14.77 -16.76
C LYS A 213 -12.78 14.79 -16.83
N ASN A 214 -12.09 14.79 -15.70
CA ASN A 214 -10.63 14.84 -15.61
C ASN A 214 -10.00 13.44 -15.62
N THR A 215 -10.81 12.36 -15.64
CA THR A 215 -10.29 11.00 -15.59
C THR A 215 -9.22 10.72 -16.66
N SER A 216 -8.19 9.97 -16.29
CA SER A 216 -7.12 9.57 -17.21
C SER A 216 -7.60 8.56 -18.27
N TYR A 217 -8.73 7.89 -18.04
CA TYR A 217 -9.19 6.76 -18.86
C TYR A 217 -10.69 6.85 -19.20
N PRO A 218 -11.13 7.83 -20.00
CA PRO A 218 -12.55 8.01 -20.32
C PRO A 218 -13.17 6.84 -21.11
N ILE A 219 -12.41 6.11 -21.94
CA ILE A 219 -12.95 4.94 -22.67
C ILE A 219 -13.26 3.80 -21.68
N VAL A 220 -12.32 3.43 -20.82
CA VAL A 220 -12.57 2.44 -19.74
C VAL A 220 -13.68 2.89 -18.79
N SER A 221 -13.81 4.19 -18.53
CA SER A 221 -14.90 4.73 -17.70
C SER A 221 -16.28 4.40 -18.28
N LEU A 222 -16.44 4.46 -19.60
CA LEU A 222 -17.69 4.06 -20.28
C LEU A 222 -18.04 2.60 -20.01
N LEU A 223 -17.04 1.72 -20.04
CA LEU A 223 -17.22 0.28 -19.85
C LEU A 223 -17.49 -0.05 -18.37
N ARG A 224 -16.88 0.69 -17.45
CA ARG A 224 -17.11 0.58 -16.01
C ARG A 224 -18.52 1.00 -15.59
N VAL A 225 -19.25 1.77 -16.41
CA VAL A 225 -20.68 2.03 -16.17
C VAL A 225 -21.46 0.73 -16.03
N GLN A 226 -21.23 -0.27 -16.89
CA GLN A 226 -21.96 -1.52 -16.81
C GLN A 226 -21.63 -2.28 -15.51
N LYS A 227 -20.33 -2.37 -15.16
CA LYS A 227 -19.88 -2.94 -13.87
C LYS A 227 -20.57 -2.29 -12.68
N TYR A 228 -20.70 -0.96 -12.66
CA TYR A 228 -21.35 -0.25 -11.56
C TYR A 228 -22.88 -0.42 -11.57
N LYS A 229 -23.50 -0.51 -12.74
CA LYS A 229 -24.92 -0.87 -12.86
C LYS A 229 -25.20 -2.26 -12.27
N ASP A 230 -24.34 -3.23 -12.54
CA ASP A 230 -24.44 -4.59 -11.97
C ASP A 230 -24.28 -4.55 -10.44
N LYS A 231 -23.51 -3.58 -9.91
CA LYS A 231 -23.40 -3.28 -8.46
C LYS A 231 -24.55 -2.43 -7.90
N GLY A 232 -25.60 -2.20 -8.68
CA GLY A 232 -26.83 -1.48 -8.29
C GLY A 232 -26.76 0.04 -8.41
N TYR A 233 -25.75 0.61 -9.09
CA TYR A 233 -25.69 2.04 -9.36
C TYR A 233 -26.50 2.42 -10.60
N THR A 234 -26.91 3.69 -10.64
CA THR A 234 -27.58 4.29 -11.78
C THR A 234 -26.76 5.46 -12.32
N ILE A 235 -26.89 5.73 -13.61
CA ILE A 235 -26.25 6.88 -14.27
C ILE A 235 -27.29 7.60 -15.12
N SER A 236 -27.23 8.92 -15.15
CA SER A 236 -28.17 9.74 -15.91
C SER A 236 -27.73 9.88 -17.37
N LYS A 237 -28.67 10.21 -18.27
CA LYS A 237 -28.35 10.49 -19.68
C LYS A 237 -27.32 11.64 -19.85
N PRO A 238 -27.42 12.76 -19.11
CA PRO A 238 -26.38 13.80 -19.14
C PRO A 238 -25.00 13.28 -18.75
N GLU A 239 -24.89 12.46 -17.70
CA GLU A 239 -23.59 11.90 -17.28
C GLU A 239 -23.02 10.95 -18.35
N MET A 240 -23.85 10.14 -19.00
CA MET A 240 -23.43 9.34 -20.16
C MET A 240 -22.91 10.22 -21.31
N LEU A 241 -23.60 11.33 -21.63
CA LEU A 241 -23.13 12.27 -22.64
C LEU A 241 -21.78 12.91 -22.27
N ARG A 242 -21.56 13.22 -20.99
CA ARG A 242 -20.28 13.75 -20.51
C ARG A 242 -19.13 12.77 -20.73
N ILE A 243 -19.35 11.47 -20.53
CA ILE A 243 -18.35 10.43 -20.83
C ILE A 243 -18.02 10.46 -22.32
N VAL A 244 -19.03 10.35 -23.19
CA VAL A 244 -18.85 10.32 -24.65
C VAL A 244 -18.11 11.57 -25.15
N MET A 245 -18.53 12.76 -24.70
CA MET A 245 -17.87 14.03 -25.07
C MET A 245 -16.42 14.10 -24.60
N THR A 246 -16.08 13.41 -23.51
CA THR A 246 -14.70 13.33 -23.02
C THR A 246 -13.88 12.37 -23.87
N CYS A 247 -14.45 11.22 -24.27
CA CYS A 247 -13.82 10.31 -25.23
C CYS A 247 -13.55 10.99 -26.58
N MET A 248 -14.46 11.84 -27.06
CA MET A 248 -14.29 12.59 -28.33
C MET A 248 -13.12 13.58 -28.32
N LYS A 249 -12.58 13.92 -27.15
CA LYS A 249 -11.40 14.79 -27.03
C LYS A 249 -10.08 14.04 -27.12
N LEU A 250 -10.11 12.71 -27.06
CA LEU A 250 -8.91 11.90 -27.16
C LEU A 250 -8.33 11.99 -28.58
N ASN A 251 -7.01 12.10 -28.66
CA ASN A 251 -6.26 12.01 -29.91
C ASN A 251 -5.41 10.73 -29.87
N ILE A 252 -5.99 9.63 -30.31
CA ILE A 252 -5.32 8.32 -30.35
C ILE A 252 -4.73 8.16 -31.75
N THR A 253 -3.42 8.27 -31.85
CA THR A 253 -2.66 8.18 -33.10
C THR A 253 -1.75 6.95 -33.15
N THR A 254 -1.61 6.24 -32.03
CA THR A 254 -0.81 5.02 -31.93
C THR A 254 -1.56 3.89 -31.24
N LEU A 255 -1.15 2.65 -31.52
CA LEU A 255 -1.67 1.47 -30.86
C LEU A 255 -1.39 1.48 -29.34
N SER A 256 -0.25 2.03 -28.90
CA SER A 256 0.07 2.13 -27.47
C SER A 256 -0.91 3.05 -26.73
N GLU A 257 -1.27 4.20 -27.31
CA GLU A 257 -2.26 5.12 -26.73
C GLU A 257 -3.66 4.47 -26.65
N LEU A 258 -4.03 3.69 -27.68
CA LEU A 258 -5.28 2.93 -27.64
C LEU A 258 -5.26 1.89 -26.51
N LYS A 259 -4.21 1.07 -26.44
CA LYS A 259 -3.99 0.08 -25.37
C LYS A 259 -3.99 0.72 -23.99
N GLU A 260 -3.45 1.91 -23.82
CA GLU A 260 -3.52 2.65 -22.56
C GLU A 260 -4.95 3.07 -22.21
N GLN A 261 -5.81 3.39 -23.19
CA GLN A 261 -7.19 3.80 -22.93
C GLN A 261 -8.16 2.64 -22.72
N ILE A 262 -7.91 1.47 -23.31
CA ILE A 262 -8.77 0.27 -23.21
C ILE A 262 -8.20 -0.82 -22.28
N GLY A 263 -6.89 -0.76 -21.99
CA GLY A 263 -6.16 -1.76 -21.21
C GLY A 263 -6.47 -1.71 -19.71
N GLY A 264 -6.48 -2.88 -19.09
CA GLY A 264 -6.93 -3.10 -17.70
C GLY A 264 -8.42 -3.46 -17.57
N MET A 265 -9.08 -3.81 -18.68
CA MET A 265 -10.42 -4.41 -18.63
C MET A 265 -10.34 -5.86 -18.13
N TYR A 266 -11.25 -6.22 -17.22
CA TYR A 266 -11.38 -7.58 -16.71
C TYR A 266 -11.67 -8.57 -17.85
N GLY A 267 -10.85 -9.63 -17.93
CA GLY A 267 -11.17 -10.87 -18.65
C GLY A 267 -11.02 -10.85 -20.17
N VAL A 268 -10.91 -9.68 -20.81
CA VAL A 268 -10.72 -9.58 -22.26
C VAL A 268 -9.35 -8.96 -22.50
N ASN A 269 -8.40 -9.79 -22.93
CA ASN A 269 -7.06 -9.34 -23.26
C ASN A 269 -7.09 -8.60 -24.61
N TYR A 270 -7.49 -7.32 -24.59
CA TYR A 270 -7.38 -6.46 -25.75
C TYR A 270 -5.93 -6.29 -26.21
N ASP A 271 -4.92 -6.55 -25.35
CA ASP A 271 -3.52 -6.50 -25.76
C ASP A 271 -3.20 -7.61 -26.79
N ARG A 272 -3.81 -8.79 -26.66
CA ARG A 272 -3.73 -9.92 -27.60
C ARG A 272 -4.34 -9.60 -28.96
N LEU A 273 -5.45 -8.84 -28.99
CA LEU A 273 -6.13 -8.46 -30.25
C LEU A 273 -5.22 -7.66 -31.20
N PHE A 274 -4.16 -7.05 -30.65
CA PHE A 274 -3.18 -6.29 -31.42
C PHE A 274 -1.74 -6.82 -31.25
N GLU A 275 -1.55 -8.10 -30.92
CA GLU A 275 -0.23 -8.75 -30.96
C GLU A 275 0.22 -8.93 -32.42
N GLY A 276 1.49 -8.61 -32.72
CA GLY A 276 2.08 -8.77 -34.06
C GLY A 276 1.93 -7.59 -35.01
N GLU A 277 1.35 -6.46 -34.58
CA GLU A 277 1.25 -5.24 -35.40
C GLU A 277 2.31 -4.20 -35.08
N SER A 278 2.98 -3.69 -36.10
CA SER A 278 3.98 -2.63 -35.92
C SER A 278 3.95 -1.47 -36.91
N GLU A 279 3.23 -1.50 -38.05
CA GLU A 279 3.56 -0.52 -39.10
C GLU A 279 2.43 0.40 -39.62
N ASP A 280 1.14 0.06 -39.51
CA ASP A 280 0.05 0.95 -40.01
C ASP A 280 -1.18 1.01 -39.07
N PHE A 281 -1.01 1.57 -37.87
CA PHE A 281 -2.15 1.78 -36.96
C PHE A 281 -3.12 2.84 -37.51
N SER A 282 -4.40 2.48 -37.63
CA SER A 282 -5.50 3.43 -37.78
C SER A 282 -6.63 3.06 -36.81
N LEU A 283 -7.39 4.07 -36.36
CA LEU A 283 -8.54 3.83 -35.48
C LEU A 283 -9.63 2.99 -36.19
N GLU A 284 -9.75 3.14 -37.51
CA GLU A 284 -10.67 2.36 -38.34
C GLU A 284 -10.31 0.87 -38.32
N ASN A 285 -9.03 0.54 -38.55
CA ASN A 285 -8.53 -0.84 -38.47
C ASN A 285 -8.77 -1.43 -37.08
N ALA A 286 -8.61 -0.63 -36.02
CA ALA A 286 -8.87 -1.07 -34.66
C ALA A 286 -10.36 -1.36 -34.40
N ILE A 287 -11.28 -0.55 -34.94
CA ILE A 287 -12.72 -0.78 -34.85
C ILE A 287 -13.11 -2.08 -35.55
N ASP A 288 -12.62 -2.29 -36.78
CA ASP A 288 -12.93 -3.50 -37.57
C ASP A 288 -12.45 -4.78 -36.87
N LYS A 289 -11.32 -4.73 -36.17
CA LYS A 289 -10.86 -5.88 -35.36
C LYS A 289 -11.73 -6.15 -34.15
N ILE A 290 -12.20 -5.11 -33.47
CA ILE A 290 -13.09 -5.25 -32.31
C ILE A 290 -14.42 -5.90 -32.70
N GLU A 291 -14.91 -5.72 -33.94
CA GLU A 291 -16.12 -6.39 -34.44
C GLU A 291 -16.05 -7.91 -34.27
N ASN A 292 -14.90 -8.49 -34.60
CA ASN A 292 -14.69 -9.94 -34.58
C ASN A 292 -14.24 -10.46 -33.20
N LEU A 293 -13.95 -9.58 -32.24
CA LEU A 293 -13.44 -9.96 -30.92
C LEU A 293 -14.41 -10.87 -30.16
N SER A 294 -15.72 -10.63 -30.26
CA SER A 294 -16.73 -11.48 -29.60
C SER A 294 -16.85 -12.88 -30.21
N LEU A 295 -16.24 -13.10 -31.38
CA LEU A 295 -16.20 -14.37 -32.10
C LEU A 295 -14.84 -15.07 -31.95
N ASP A 296 -13.86 -14.44 -31.30
CA ASP A 296 -12.55 -15.02 -31.05
C ASP A 296 -12.63 -16.10 -29.97
N ASP A 297 -12.09 -17.28 -30.26
CA ASP A 297 -12.04 -18.41 -29.31
C ASP A 297 -11.26 -18.06 -28.03
N ASP A 298 -10.40 -17.05 -28.09
CA ASP A 298 -9.58 -16.58 -26.98
C ASP A 298 -10.26 -15.48 -26.15
N TYR A 299 -11.47 -15.05 -26.54
CA TYR A 299 -12.23 -13.98 -25.86
C TYR A 299 -12.49 -14.27 -24.38
N PHE A 300 -12.70 -15.54 -24.02
CA PHE A 300 -12.93 -15.98 -22.63
C PHE A 300 -11.68 -16.52 -21.93
N LYS A 301 -10.51 -16.52 -22.60
CA LYS A 301 -9.28 -16.98 -21.96
C LYS A 301 -8.82 -15.93 -20.94
N ALA A 302 -8.75 -16.36 -19.69
CA ALA A 302 -8.16 -15.56 -18.63
C ALA A 302 -6.70 -15.17 -18.99
N PRO A 303 -6.21 -14.01 -18.53
CA PRO A 303 -4.82 -13.63 -18.72
C PRO A 303 -3.90 -14.70 -18.12
N GLU A 304 -2.81 -14.98 -18.82
CA GLU A 304 -1.79 -15.89 -18.30
C GLU A 304 -1.06 -15.22 -17.14
N PHE A 305 -0.92 -15.97 -16.04
CA PHE A 305 -0.14 -15.55 -14.90
C PHE A 305 1.34 -15.53 -15.30
N MET A 306 2.01 -14.42 -15.02
CA MET A 306 3.46 -14.31 -15.20
C MET A 306 4.13 -14.48 -13.86
N GLU A 307 4.83 -15.60 -13.68
CA GLU A 307 5.71 -15.79 -12.54
C GLU A 307 7.02 -15.03 -12.77
N PHE A 308 7.42 -14.29 -11.75
CA PHE A 308 8.74 -13.68 -11.68
C PHE A 308 9.52 -14.41 -10.59
N GLU A 309 10.75 -14.80 -10.89
CA GLU A 309 11.59 -15.55 -9.95
C GLU A 309 12.24 -14.60 -8.90
N ASP A 310 12.39 -13.31 -9.23
CA ASP A 310 13.00 -12.29 -8.36
C ASP A 310 12.27 -10.95 -8.50
N ALA A 311 12.22 -10.19 -7.40
CA ALA A 311 11.78 -8.80 -7.34
C ALA A 311 12.52 -7.91 -8.36
N GLU A 312 13.77 -8.24 -8.67
CA GLU A 312 14.63 -7.50 -9.60
C GLU A 312 14.05 -7.43 -11.02
N GLU A 313 13.37 -8.47 -11.46
CA GLU A 313 12.75 -8.51 -12.79
C GLU A 313 11.56 -7.54 -12.87
N ILE A 314 10.77 -7.47 -11.80
CA ILE A 314 9.66 -6.53 -11.67
C ILE A 314 10.18 -5.10 -11.63
N ILE A 315 11.21 -4.86 -10.83
CA ILE A 315 11.84 -3.54 -10.72
C ILE A 315 12.37 -3.09 -12.09
N ASP A 316 12.99 -3.99 -12.86
CA ASP A 316 13.46 -3.68 -14.22
C ASP A 316 12.33 -3.29 -15.19
N GLU A 317 11.10 -3.77 -14.95
CA GLU A 317 9.93 -3.46 -15.79
C GLU A 317 9.19 -2.20 -15.35
N ILE A 318 9.10 -1.95 -14.04
CA ILE A 318 8.38 -0.80 -13.48
C ILE A 318 9.23 0.46 -13.50
N ARG A 319 10.53 0.35 -13.21
CA ARG A 319 11.39 1.51 -12.98
C ARG A 319 11.61 2.29 -14.27
N LYS A 320 11.21 3.56 -14.26
CA LYS A 320 11.41 4.50 -15.37
C LYS A 320 12.85 5.00 -15.42
N GLN A 321 13.49 5.17 -14.27
CA GLN A 321 14.90 5.61 -14.18
C GLN A 321 15.91 4.46 -14.35
N PRO A 322 17.10 4.72 -14.92
CA PRO A 322 18.14 3.71 -15.04
C PRO A 322 18.69 3.26 -13.67
N ILE A 323 18.91 1.96 -13.53
CA ILE A 323 19.47 1.33 -12.32
C ILE A 323 20.99 1.47 -12.32
N LYS A 324 21.57 2.04 -11.26
CA LYS A 324 23.02 2.07 -11.11
C LYS A 324 23.52 0.69 -10.71
N PHE A 325 24.53 0.18 -11.40
CA PHE A 325 25.13 -1.11 -11.10
C PHE A 325 26.64 -1.09 -11.35
N PHE A 326 27.35 -2.09 -10.84
CA PHE A 326 28.77 -2.33 -11.15
C PHE A 326 29.04 -3.83 -11.21
N LYS A 327 30.22 -4.21 -11.71
CA LYS A 327 30.62 -5.60 -11.91
C LYS A 327 31.95 -5.90 -11.21
N ILE A 328 32.01 -7.00 -10.46
CA ILE A 328 33.22 -7.52 -9.82
C ILE A 328 33.27 -9.04 -9.99
N ASN A 329 34.40 -9.58 -10.43
CA ASN A 329 34.60 -11.03 -10.59
C ASN A 329 33.47 -11.74 -11.35
N ASP A 330 33.03 -11.13 -12.46
CA ASP A 330 31.89 -11.60 -13.27
C ASP A 330 30.51 -11.61 -12.61
N VAL A 331 30.38 -11.02 -11.42
CA VAL A 331 29.11 -10.85 -10.69
C VAL A 331 28.63 -9.40 -10.78
N TYR A 332 27.34 -9.21 -11.04
CA TYR A 332 26.71 -7.88 -11.04
C TYR A 332 26.21 -7.51 -9.65
N TYR A 333 26.40 -6.25 -9.28
CA TYR A 333 25.86 -5.65 -8.07
C TYR A 333 25.04 -4.42 -8.45
N ARG A 334 23.75 -4.45 -8.10
CA ARG A 334 22.82 -3.32 -8.25
C ARG A 334 22.90 -2.44 -7.00
N ILE A 335 22.71 -1.14 -7.17
CA ILE A 335 22.57 -0.20 -6.05
C ILE A 335 21.08 -0.02 -5.80
N ARG A 336 20.63 -0.43 -4.61
CA ARG A 336 19.25 -0.26 -4.13
C ARG A 336 18.92 1.21 -3.93
N THR A 337 17.62 1.51 -3.81
CA THR A 337 17.14 2.88 -3.55
C THR A 337 17.67 3.44 -2.23
N ASN A 338 17.80 2.58 -1.21
CA ASN A 338 18.42 2.95 0.06
C ASN A 338 19.96 3.10 -0.03
N GLY A 339 20.57 2.86 -1.18
CA GLY A 339 22.01 2.99 -1.44
C GLY A 339 22.88 1.79 -1.07
N THR A 340 22.29 0.73 -0.48
CA THR A 340 22.97 -0.54 -0.27
C THR A 340 23.17 -1.26 -1.60
N ILE A 341 24.08 -2.24 -1.61
CA ILE A 341 24.33 -3.04 -2.81
C ILE A 341 23.54 -4.34 -2.74
N LYS A 342 23.03 -4.85 -3.86
CA LYS A 342 22.39 -6.17 -3.97
C LYS A 342 23.07 -6.95 -5.09
N LYS A 343 23.48 -8.17 -4.80
CA LYS A 343 24.00 -9.08 -5.83
C LYS A 343 22.87 -9.46 -6.78
N SER A 344 23.15 -9.42 -8.07
CA SER A 344 22.20 -9.67 -9.16
C SER A 344 22.79 -10.71 -10.11
N ASN A 345 21.97 -11.67 -10.53
CA ASN A 345 22.40 -12.70 -11.47
C ASN A 345 22.54 -12.14 -12.89
N ASN A 346 21.69 -11.17 -13.24
CA ASN A 346 21.61 -10.60 -14.58
C ASN A 346 22.02 -9.13 -14.58
N LYS A 347 22.54 -8.66 -15.72
CA LYS A 347 22.74 -7.23 -15.96
C LYS A 347 21.36 -6.54 -16.03
N PRO A 348 21.15 -5.39 -15.37
CA PRO A 348 19.89 -4.66 -15.48
C PRO A 348 19.55 -4.30 -16.94
N LYS A 349 18.29 -4.47 -17.34
CA LYS A 349 17.81 -4.13 -18.70
C LYS A 349 18.04 -2.65 -19.02
N ASN A 350 17.73 -1.77 -18.06
CA ASN A 350 17.94 -0.32 -18.13
C ASN A 350 18.94 0.10 -17.03
N GLY A 351 20.24 -0.10 -17.27
CA GLY A 351 21.29 0.12 -16.27
C GLY A 351 22.35 1.14 -16.66
N ILE A 352 22.85 1.89 -15.68
CA ILE A 352 24.07 2.71 -15.79
C ILE A 352 25.18 2.04 -14.99
N GLU A 353 26.24 1.63 -15.69
CA GLU A 353 27.43 1.08 -15.04
C GLU A 353 28.23 2.19 -14.35
N ILE A 354 28.57 1.99 -13.09
CA ILE A 354 29.41 2.89 -12.31
C ILE A 354 30.73 2.23 -11.93
N ASP A 355 31.70 3.05 -11.55
CA ASP A 355 33.00 2.54 -11.09
C ASP A 355 32.90 1.83 -9.73
N ALA A 356 33.21 0.53 -9.74
CA ALA A 356 33.17 -0.32 -8.56
C ALA A 356 34.16 0.15 -7.48
N GLY A 357 35.35 0.59 -7.89
CA GLY A 357 36.39 1.04 -6.98
C GLY A 357 35.94 2.25 -6.16
N ASN A 358 35.35 3.26 -6.81
CA ASN A 358 34.80 4.45 -6.18
C ASN A 358 33.63 4.12 -5.24
N LYS A 359 32.74 3.19 -5.60
CA LYS A 359 31.62 2.82 -4.72
C LYS A 359 32.12 2.06 -3.49
N LEU A 360 33.02 1.09 -3.66
CA LEU A 360 33.49 0.24 -2.55
C LEU A 360 34.50 0.93 -1.65
N SER A 361 35.41 1.75 -2.18
CA SER A 361 36.40 2.49 -1.37
C SER A 361 35.78 3.46 -0.37
N ASN A 362 34.58 3.98 -0.68
CA ASN A 362 33.84 4.88 0.21
C ASN A 362 32.88 4.12 1.16
N MET A 363 32.88 2.79 1.12
CA MET A 363 31.94 1.96 1.85
C MET A 363 32.47 1.61 3.24
N LYS A 364 31.68 1.86 4.27
CA LYS A 364 31.95 1.42 5.65
C LYS A 364 31.12 0.20 5.97
N LEU A 365 31.73 -0.76 6.64
CA LEU A 365 31.09 -2.01 7.03
C LEU A 365 31.12 -2.20 8.54
N TYR A 366 30.16 -2.98 9.03
CA TYR A 366 29.89 -3.09 10.45
C TYR A 366 29.70 -4.54 10.89
N LYS A 367 30.11 -4.85 12.12
CA LYS A 367 29.97 -6.19 12.69
C LYS A 367 29.74 -6.15 14.20
N PHE A 368 28.73 -6.89 14.66
CA PHE A 368 28.61 -7.19 16.09
C PHE A 368 29.63 -8.23 16.54
N VAL A 369 30.32 -7.90 17.62
CA VAL A 369 31.32 -8.72 18.29
C VAL A 369 31.04 -8.76 19.79
N LYS A 370 31.61 -9.76 20.48
CA LYS A 370 31.53 -9.87 21.93
C LYS A 370 32.48 -8.86 22.57
N ASN A 371 32.01 -8.04 23.49
CA ASN A 371 32.85 -7.13 24.29
C ASN A 371 33.04 -7.68 25.71
N GLU A 372 34.26 -8.10 26.02
CA GLU A 372 34.66 -8.54 27.36
C GLU A 372 35.72 -7.57 27.91
N ASN A 373 35.28 -6.54 28.64
CA ASN A 373 36.17 -5.52 29.23
C ASN A 373 37.10 -4.85 28.18
N ASN A 374 36.53 -4.31 27.09
CA ASN A 374 37.25 -3.71 25.96
C ASN A 374 38.11 -4.70 25.15
N THR A 375 37.87 -6.00 25.31
CA THR A 375 38.42 -7.04 24.42
C THR A 375 37.32 -7.48 23.46
N TYR A 376 37.50 -7.23 22.17
CA TYR A 376 36.52 -7.55 21.14
C TYR A 376 36.78 -8.91 20.52
N ARG A 377 35.85 -9.86 20.67
CA ARG A 377 36.02 -11.22 20.17
C ARG A 377 34.91 -11.63 19.21
N SER A 378 35.25 -12.51 18.27
CA SER A 378 34.24 -13.13 17.42
C SER A 378 33.29 -13.99 18.24
N TYR A 379 31.99 -13.84 18.01
CA TYR A 379 30.97 -14.74 18.55
C TYR A 379 31.08 -16.16 18.01
N TYR A 380 31.66 -16.34 16.81
CA TYR A 380 31.84 -17.66 16.20
C TYR A 380 33.16 -18.34 16.62
N ASP A 381 34.20 -17.56 16.88
CA ASP A 381 35.51 -18.07 17.28
C ASP A 381 36.05 -17.23 18.43
N SER A 382 35.87 -17.73 19.65
CA SER A 382 36.34 -17.06 20.87
C SER A 382 37.86 -16.78 20.91
N LYS A 383 38.67 -17.45 20.08
CA LYS A 383 40.11 -17.20 19.97
C LYS A 383 40.44 -16.08 18.99
N PHE A 384 39.48 -15.66 18.17
CA PHE A 384 39.65 -14.59 17.22
C PHE A 384 39.32 -13.25 17.87
N GLU A 385 40.34 -12.41 18.01
CA GLU A 385 40.25 -11.08 18.59
C GLU A 385 40.32 -10.01 17.50
N TYR A 386 39.42 -9.03 17.57
CA TYR A 386 39.45 -7.82 16.75
C TYR A 386 40.12 -6.70 17.55
N LYS A 387 41.17 -6.11 16.99
CA LYS A 387 41.92 -5.03 17.64
C LYS A 387 41.78 -3.73 16.86
N ILE A 388 41.33 -2.68 17.54
CA ILE A 388 41.17 -1.35 16.96
C ILE A 388 42.51 -0.85 16.42
N GLY A 389 42.52 -0.39 15.18
CA GLY A 389 43.71 0.08 14.45
C GLY A 389 44.48 -1.03 13.72
N GLU A 390 44.19 -2.31 13.97
CA GLU A 390 44.88 -3.44 13.35
C GLU A 390 44.10 -4.05 12.17
N ILE A 391 44.82 -4.80 11.32
CA ILE A 391 44.23 -5.56 10.22
C ILE A 391 43.75 -6.91 10.76
N ALA A 392 42.45 -7.17 10.64
CA ALA A 392 41.86 -8.47 10.91
C ALA A 392 41.93 -9.36 9.66
N ILE A 393 42.52 -10.55 9.82
CA ILE A 393 42.64 -11.57 8.78
C ILE A 393 42.06 -12.87 9.33
N PRO A 394 41.08 -13.52 8.68
CA PRO A 394 40.45 -14.73 9.17
C PRO A 394 41.48 -15.86 9.26
N GLN A 395 41.41 -16.65 10.33
CA GLN A 395 42.32 -17.78 10.51
C GLN A 395 42.02 -18.91 9.51
N ASN A 396 43.07 -19.60 9.09
CA ASN A 396 42.99 -20.68 8.12
C ASN A 396 42.06 -21.79 8.61
N ARG A 397 41.05 -22.14 7.84
CA ARG A 397 40.13 -23.25 8.13
C ARG A 397 40.52 -24.47 7.31
N SER A 398 40.22 -25.67 7.83
CA SER A 398 40.48 -26.93 7.12
C SER A 398 39.61 -27.12 5.87
N TYR A 399 38.55 -26.32 5.70
CA TYR A 399 37.65 -26.38 4.54
C TYR A 399 37.05 -25.00 4.24
N GLY A 400 36.94 -24.64 2.95
CA GLY A 400 36.40 -23.36 2.47
C GLY A 400 37.40 -22.18 2.47
N THR A 401 37.05 -21.10 1.78
CA THR A 401 37.82 -19.84 1.81
C THR A 401 37.58 -19.15 3.16
N PRO A 402 38.62 -18.82 3.94
CA PRO A 402 38.45 -18.11 5.21
C PRO A 402 38.02 -16.67 4.93
N LEU A 403 36.83 -16.29 5.41
CA LEU A 403 36.21 -14.99 5.19
C LEU A 403 35.73 -14.37 6.50
N LEU A 404 35.68 -13.04 6.52
CA LEU A 404 35.08 -12.24 7.58
C LEU A 404 33.71 -11.72 7.10
N TYR A 405 32.75 -11.64 8.02
CA TYR A 405 31.35 -11.34 7.71
C TYR A 405 30.91 -10.03 8.35
N PHE A 406 30.32 -9.14 7.56
CA PHE A 406 29.90 -7.80 7.93
C PHE A 406 28.53 -7.46 7.33
N ASN A 407 27.97 -6.32 7.72
CA ASN A 407 26.75 -5.74 7.17
C ASN A 407 26.97 -4.26 6.86
N GLU A 408 26.14 -3.71 5.98
CA GLU A 408 25.98 -2.26 5.85
C GLU A 408 25.22 -1.72 7.07
N LEU A 409 25.46 -0.46 7.46
CA LEU A 409 24.79 0.11 8.62
C LEU A 409 23.25 0.08 8.49
N LYS A 410 22.75 0.29 7.28
CA LYS A 410 21.31 0.29 6.96
C LYS A 410 20.66 -1.10 7.06
N GLU A 411 21.45 -2.17 7.13
CA GLU A 411 20.99 -3.56 7.20
C GLU A 411 21.50 -4.23 8.48
N ILE A 412 21.80 -3.44 9.52
CA ILE A 412 22.42 -3.95 10.75
C ILE A 412 21.42 -4.71 11.64
N ASN A 413 20.12 -4.46 11.48
CA ASN A 413 19.01 -5.27 12.03
C ASN A 413 18.99 -6.71 11.50
N GLU A 414 19.60 -6.99 10.37
CA GLU A 414 19.75 -8.36 9.86
C GLU A 414 21.08 -9.01 10.32
N SER A 415 21.94 -8.25 10.98
CA SER A 415 23.25 -8.75 11.39
C SER A 415 23.12 -9.80 12.51
N PRO A 416 23.82 -10.94 12.40
CA PRO A 416 23.88 -11.91 13.48
C PRO A 416 24.35 -11.27 14.79
N PHE A 417 23.78 -11.73 15.90
CA PHE A 417 24.13 -11.30 17.26
C PHE A 417 23.73 -9.86 17.63
N ASN A 418 22.92 -9.19 16.81
CA ASN A 418 22.37 -7.87 17.16
C ASN A 418 21.50 -7.87 18.43
N SER A 419 20.99 -9.01 18.89
CA SER A 419 20.17 -9.13 20.10
C SER A 419 20.98 -9.48 21.36
N ARG A 420 22.30 -9.65 21.24
CA ARG A 420 23.17 -10.01 22.37
C ARG A 420 23.38 -8.82 23.32
N LYS A 421 23.39 -9.09 24.63
CA LYS A 421 23.57 -8.06 25.67
C LYS A 421 25.02 -7.57 25.77
N ASP A 422 25.96 -8.47 25.48
CA ASP A 422 27.41 -8.25 25.51
C ASP A 422 27.99 -7.84 24.14
N LYS A 423 27.15 -7.27 23.26
CA LYS A 423 27.55 -6.83 21.93
C LYS A 423 28.26 -5.48 21.96
N ALA A 424 29.27 -5.35 21.12
CA ALA A 424 29.78 -4.09 20.62
C ALA A 424 29.70 -4.10 19.10
N LEU A 425 29.47 -2.94 18.49
CA LEU A 425 29.48 -2.79 17.03
C LEU A 425 30.84 -2.24 16.61
N LEU A 426 31.55 -2.94 15.72
CA LEU A 426 32.79 -2.45 15.14
C LEU A 426 32.55 -1.88 13.75
N GLU A 427 33.15 -0.73 13.47
CA GLU A 427 33.29 -0.17 12.12
C GLU A 427 34.62 -0.63 11.52
N VAL A 428 34.57 -1.06 10.26
CA VAL A 428 35.75 -1.50 9.51
C VAL A 428 35.85 -0.81 8.15
N GLU A 429 37.09 -0.66 7.69
CA GLU A 429 37.45 -0.27 6.32
C GLU A 429 38.11 -1.46 5.61
N PHE A 430 38.06 -1.48 4.29
CA PHE A 430 38.62 -2.54 3.47
C PHE A 430 39.11 -2.00 2.13
N GLU A 431 40.06 -2.70 1.53
CA GLU A 431 40.49 -2.42 0.16
C GLU A 431 39.56 -3.11 -0.82
N VAL A 432 39.37 -2.54 -2.01
CA VAL A 432 38.49 -3.08 -3.05
C VAL A 432 38.81 -4.55 -3.38
N ASP A 433 40.09 -4.92 -3.40
CA ASP A 433 40.57 -6.28 -3.67
C ASP A 433 40.19 -7.31 -2.59
N ASP A 434 39.84 -6.83 -1.39
CA ASP A 434 39.44 -7.66 -0.25
C ASP A 434 37.95 -7.96 -0.22
N PHE A 435 37.16 -7.25 -1.03
CA PHE A 435 35.75 -7.59 -1.24
C PHE A 435 35.64 -8.97 -1.89
N TYR A 436 34.85 -9.86 -1.29
CA TYR A 436 34.62 -11.20 -1.80
C TYR A 436 33.23 -11.33 -2.43
N SER A 437 32.17 -11.17 -1.63
CA SER A 437 30.78 -11.19 -2.11
C SER A 437 29.85 -10.42 -1.19
N LYS A 438 28.64 -10.15 -1.69
CA LYS A 438 27.48 -9.88 -0.85
C LYS A 438 26.40 -10.90 -1.14
N ASP A 439 25.88 -11.54 -0.10
CA ASP A 439 24.80 -12.52 -0.18
C ASP A 439 23.75 -12.18 0.88
N GLY A 440 22.52 -11.86 0.46
CA GLY A 440 21.53 -11.22 1.34
C GLY A 440 22.02 -9.85 1.84
N SER A 441 21.88 -9.58 3.13
CA SER A 441 22.46 -8.40 3.81
C SER A 441 23.93 -8.54 4.18
N GLN A 442 24.49 -9.76 4.08
CA GLN A 442 25.82 -10.08 4.57
C GLN A 442 26.89 -9.83 3.49
N ILE A 443 27.90 -9.04 3.85
CA ILE A 443 29.09 -8.79 3.03
C ILE A 443 30.26 -9.59 3.58
N THR A 444 30.99 -10.25 2.68
CA THR A 444 32.16 -11.04 3.02
C THR A 444 33.45 -10.39 2.52
N LEU A 445 34.46 -10.36 3.40
CA LEU A 445 35.79 -9.80 3.12
C LEU A 445 36.90 -10.81 3.39
N LYS A 446 38.01 -10.69 2.65
CA LYS A 446 39.25 -11.46 2.87
C LYS A 446 40.06 -10.92 4.05
N LYS A 447 40.07 -9.61 4.25
CA LYS A 447 40.67 -8.90 5.39
C LYS A 447 40.02 -7.52 5.52
N CYS A 448 40.16 -6.90 6.68
CA CYS A 448 39.69 -5.53 6.92
C CYS A 448 40.54 -4.85 7.99
N LYS A 449 40.51 -3.52 8.05
CA LYS A 449 41.08 -2.75 9.15
C LYS A 449 39.99 -2.35 10.13
N VAL A 450 40.17 -2.66 11.40
CA VAL A 450 39.23 -2.25 12.45
C VAL A 450 39.48 -0.78 12.79
N ILE A 451 38.45 0.06 12.68
CA ILE A 451 38.59 1.51 12.84
C ILE A 451 38.26 1.96 14.24
N ARG A 452 37.10 1.55 14.75
CA ARG A 452 36.58 1.96 16.06
C ARG A 452 35.43 1.06 16.51
N GLU A 453 35.13 1.13 17.80
CA GLU A 453 33.79 0.80 18.30
C GLU A 453 32.83 1.93 17.95
N VAL A 454 31.66 1.58 17.43
CA VAL A 454 30.59 2.51 17.10
C VAL A 454 29.74 2.73 18.35
N PRO A 455 29.57 3.98 18.82
CA PRO A 455 28.66 4.34 19.91
C PRO A 455 27.24 3.84 19.63
N LYS A 456 26.54 3.41 20.69
CA LYS A 456 25.19 2.84 20.58
C LYS A 456 24.23 3.82 19.92
N GLU A 457 24.36 5.10 20.23
CA GLU A 457 23.52 6.19 19.73
C GLU A 457 23.57 6.32 18.19
N GLU A 458 24.67 5.93 17.55
CA GLU A 458 24.83 6.03 16.09
C GLU A 458 24.07 4.92 15.33
N TYR A 459 23.86 3.76 15.95
CA TYR A 459 23.26 2.61 15.27
C TYR A 459 21.91 2.16 15.84
N GLN A 460 21.52 2.64 17.02
CA GLN A 460 20.32 2.19 17.71
C GLN A 460 19.04 2.40 16.87
N GLN A 461 18.94 3.50 16.13
CA GLN A 461 17.79 3.78 15.25
C GLN A 461 17.59 2.72 14.15
N TYR A 462 18.63 1.99 13.76
CA TYR A 462 18.55 0.91 12.76
C TYR A 462 18.21 -0.44 13.39
N LEU A 463 18.12 -0.52 14.73
CA LEU A 463 17.68 -1.71 15.45
C LEU A 463 16.22 -1.58 15.95
N ASP A 464 15.77 -0.34 16.17
CA ASP A 464 14.51 -0.01 16.85
C ASP A 464 13.27 0.02 15.92
N ASP A 465 13.36 -0.55 14.71
CA ASP A 465 12.16 -0.77 13.88
C ASP A 465 11.23 -1.85 14.47
N GLU A 466 11.57 -2.47 15.59
CA GLU A 466 10.60 -3.07 16.52
C GLU A 466 10.14 -1.98 17.50
N GLN A 467 9.20 -1.11 17.10
CA GLN A 467 8.41 -0.40 18.11
C GLN A 467 7.72 -1.45 18.97
N GLU A 468 8.09 -1.50 20.24
CA GLU A 468 7.44 -2.29 21.27
C GLU A 468 5.93 -2.10 21.16
N ASP A 469 5.21 -3.22 21.04
CA ASP A 469 3.76 -3.32 21.18
C ASP A 469 3.34 -2.78 22.55
N ASP A 470 3.13 -1.48 22.66
CA ASP A 470 2.18 -0.95 23.64
C ASP A 470 0.78 -1.21 23.06
N ASP A 471 0.30 -2.44 23.24
CA ASP A 471 -1.12 -2.75 23.15
C ASP A 471 -1.84 -2.03 24.32
N PRO A 472 -2.64 -0.98 24.08
CA PRO A 472 -3.42 -0.35 25.14
C PRO A 472 -4.59 -1.24 25.62
N PHE A 473 -4.72 -2.47 25.12
CA PHE A 473 -5.77 -3.43 25.42
C PHE A 473 -5.28 -4.82 25.87
N ALA A 474 -4.01 -4.99 26.23
CA ALA A 474 -3.51 -6.19 26.91
C ALA A 474 -3.87 -6.25 28.40
#